data_AF-A0A519M460-F1
#
_entry.id   AF-A0A519M460-F1
#
_cell.length_a   1.000
_cell.length_b   1.000
_cell.length_c   1.000
_cell.angle_alpha   90.00
_cell.angle_beta   90.00
_cell.angle_gamma   90.00
#
_symmetry.space_group_name_H-M   'P 1'
#
loop_
_entity.id
_entity.type
_entity.pdbx_description
1 polymer ?
#
loop_
_entity_poly.entity_id
_entity_poly.type
_entity_poly.pdbx_seq_one_letter_code
_entity_poly.pdbx_strand_id
1 'polypeptide(L)'
;MIRTLLSSFTALALAMGATAQAQTAATPAAAGSYPNKPIRLIVPFPPGGGTDILSRLVATKLTESAKWTVVADNKAGAGGTI
;
A
#
# COMPACT_ATOMS: atom_id res chain seq x y z
N MET A 1 6.68 -63.34 -18.45
CA MET A 1 6.41 -62.15 -19.30
C MET A 1 5.35 -61.19 -18.72
N ILE A 2 4.34 -61.64 -17.94
CA ILE A 2 3.24 -60.77 -17.44
C ILE A 2 3.59 -59.96 -16.17
N ARG A 3 4.58 -60.37 -15.37
CA ARG A 3 4.95 -59.70 -14.10
C ARG A 3 5.82 -58.45 -14.28
N THR A 4 6.47 -58.29 -15.44
CA THR A 4 7.33 -57.14 -15.77
C THR A 4 6.53 -55.97 -16.33
N LEU A 5 5.33 -56.23 -16.87
CA LEU A 5 4.44 -55.20 -17.44
C LEU A 5 3.71 -54.38 -16.36
N LEU A 6 3.48 -54.98 -15.19
CA LEU A 6 2.75 -54.38 -14.08
C LEU A 6 3.63 -53.40 -13.26
N SER A 7 4.96 -53.56 -13.31
CA SER A 7 5.94 -52.70 -12.63
C SER A 7 6.20 -51.39 -13.39
N SER A 8 6.04 -51.40 -14.73
CA SER A 8 6.20 -50.20 -15.57
C SER A 8 5.08 -49.18 -15.37
N PHE A 9 3.88 -49.62 -14.99
CA PHE A 9 2.76 -48.74 -14.67
C PHE A 9 2.89 -48.08 -13.30
N THR A 10 3.54 -48.74 -12.34
CA THR A 10 3.79 -48.17 -11.00
C THR A 10 4.96 -47.18 -11.01
N ALA A 11 5.96 -47.38 -11.88
CA ALA A 11 7.08 -46.46 -12.06
C ALA A 11 6.67 -45.14 -12.73
N LEU A 12 5.66 -45.15 -13.60
CA LEU A 12 5.17 -43.92 -14.24
C LEU A 12 4.26 -43.08 -13.33
N ALA A 13 3.60 -43.69 -12.34
CA ALA A 13 2.81 -42.99 -11.33
C ALA A 13 3.66 -42.22 -10.31
N LEU A 14 4.92 -42.64 -10.09
CA LEU A 14 5.87 -41.97 -9.20
C LEU A 14 6.67 -40.85 -9.88
N ALA A 15 6.69 -40.79 -11.21
CA ALA A 15 7.42 -39.76 -11.96
C ALA A 15 6.59 -38.48 -12.21
N MET A 16 5.25 -38.54 -12.09
CA MET A 16 4.37 -37.36 -12.24
C MET A 16 4.13 -36.61 -10.92
N GLY A 17 4.59 -37.11 -9.78
CA GLY A 17 4.46 -36.45 -8.48
C GLY A 17 5.59 -35.47 -8.13
N ALA A 18 6.65 -35.40 -8.94
CA ALA A 18 7.90 -34.70 -8.58
C ALA A 18 8.04 -33.28 -9.14
N THR A 19 7.08 -32.77 -9.91
CA THR A 19 6.97 -31.34 -10.19
C THR A 19 5.86 -30.75 -9.31
N ALA A 20 6.01 -30.88 -8.00
CA ALA A 20 5.36 -29.99 -7.06
C ALA A 20 5.92 -28.60 -7.32
N GLN A 21 5.32 -27.90 -8.29
CA GLN A 21 5.56 -26.50 -8.56
C GLN A 21 5.45 -25.79 -7.22
N ALA A 22 6.59 -25.33 -6.71
CA ALA A 22 6.63 -24.37 -5.63
C ALA A 22 5.91 -23.13 -6.16
N GLN A 23 4.60 -23.08 -5.95
CA GLN A 23 3.86 -21.84 -5.96
C GLN A 23 4.45 -21.05 -4.79
N THR A 24 5.49 -20.27 -5.09
CA THR A 24 5.82 -19.09 -4.33
C THR A 24 4.53 -18.30 -4.24
N ALA A 25 3.82 -18.49 -3.13
CA ALA A 25 2.69 -17.69 -2.77
C ALA A 25 3.23 -16.26 -2.78
N ALA A 26 2.88 -15.50 -3.82
CA ALA A 26 3.16 -14.08 -3.87
C ALA A 26 2.50 -13.53 -2.62
N THR A 27 3.33 -13.18 -1.62
CA THR A 27 2.83 -12.59 -0.39
C THR A 27 2.13 -11.33 -0.85
N PRO A 28 0.81 -11.17 -0.61
CA PRO A 28 0.13 -9.96 -1.02
C PRO A 28 0.89 -8.82 -0.38
N ALA A 29 1.44 -7.93 -1.22
CA ALA A 29 2.10 -6.73 -0.74
C ALA A 29 1.04 -6.01 0.09
N ALA A 30 1.19 -6.02 1.42
CA ALA A 30 0.29 -5.34 2.31
C ALA A 30 0.42 -3.85 1.99
N ALA A 31 -0.49 -3.33 1.18
CA ALA A 31 -0.66 -1.91 1.00
C ALA A 31 -1.06 -1.38 2.39
N GLY A 32 -0.08 -0.91 3.15
CA GLY A 32 -0.29 -0.40 4.50
C GLY A 32 -1.38 0.67 4.47
N SER A 33 -2.27 0.63 5.47
CA SER A 33 -3.40 1.55 5.59
C SER A 33 -2.91 2.98 5.42
N TYR A 34 -3.42 3.70 4.42
CA TYR A 34 -3.14 5.12 4.31
C TYR A 34 -3.75 5.85 5.52
N PRO A 35 -3.06 6.82 6.13
CA PRO A 35 -1.71 7.32 5.84
C PRO A 35 -0.61 6.62 6.66
N ASN A 36 0.46 6.23 5.98
CA ASN A 36 1.66 5.66 6.64
C ASN A 36 2.58 6.75 7.25
N LYS A 37 2.29 8.03 7.01
CA LYS A 37 3.09 9.21 7.40
C LYS A 37 2.16 10.40 7.65
N PRO A 38 2.54 11.38 8.49
CA PRO A 38 1.77 12.61 8.61
C PRO A 38 1.56 13.30 7.25
N ILE A 39 0.33 13.74 7.00
CA ILE A 39 -0.07 14.43 5.77
C ILE A 39 0.34 15.89 5.89
N ARG A 40 1.00 16.45 4.87
CA ARG A 40 1.32 17.88 4.80
C ARG A 40 0.32 18.59 3.91
N LEU A 41 -0.44 19.51 4.47
CA LEU A 41 -1.37 20.36 3.73
C LEU A 41 -0.63 21.63 3.31
N ILE A 42 -0.31 21.74 2.03
CA ILE A 42 0.42 22.90 1.50
C ILE A 42 -0.53 24.08 1.37
N VAL A 43 -0.18 25.18 2.02
CA VAL A 43 -0.92 26.45 1.94
C VAL A 43 -0.04 27.42 1.15
N PRO A 44 -0.43 27.81 -0.09
CA PRO A 44 0.41 28.65 -0.92
C PRO A 44 0.27 30.15 -0.58
N PHE A 45 0.09 30.45 0.70
CA PHE A 45 -0.11 31.79 1.24
C PHE A 45 0.67 31.96 2.54
N PRO A 46 1.01 33.20 2.93
CA PRO A 46 1.64 33.49 4.22
C PRO A 46 0.83 32.92 5.41
N PRO A 47 1.51 32.51 6.50
CA PRO A 47 0.84 32.05 7.70
C PRO A 47 -0.04 33.17 8.32
N GLY A 48 -1.15 32.79 8.96
CA GLY A 48 -2.09 33.72 9.57
C GLY A 48 -3.11 34.38 8.61
N GLY A 49 -3.03 34.13 7.31
CA GLY A 49 -4.07 34.53 6.36
C GLY A 49 -5.32 33.63 6.41
N GLY A 50 -6.42 34.04 5.76
CA GLY A 50 -7.67 33.26 5.74
C GLY A 50 -7.49 31.81 5.29
N THR A 51 -6.64 31.56 4.28
CA THR A 51 -6.33 30.21 3.80
C THR A 51 -5.60 29.37 4.85
N ASP A 52 -4.68 29.96 5.63
CA ASP A 52 -3.98 29.26 6.72
C ASP A 52 -4.95 28.87 7.82
N ILE A 53 -5.83 29.78 8.24
CA ILE A 53 -6.83 29.52 9.28
C ILE A 53 -7.77 28.38 8.86
N LEU A 54 -8.28 28.43 7.62
CA LEU A 54 -9.13 27.36 7.07
C LEU A 54 -8.38 26.03 6.98
N SER A 55 -7.12 26.04 6.55
CA SER A 55 -6.29 24.83 6.48
C SER A 55 -6.11 24.17 7.84
N ARG A 56 -5.90 24.95 8.91
CA ARG A 56 -5.77 24.45 10.29
C ARG A 56 -7.09 23.88 10.79
N LEU A 57 -8.21 24.54 10.49
CA LEU A 57 -9.53 24.01 10.82
C LEU A 57 -9.79 22.65 10.16
N VAL A 58 -9.49 22.53 8.86
CA VAL A 58 -9.61 21.27 8.12
C VAL A 58 -8.70 20.20 8.71
N ALA A 59 -7.44 20.54 9.02
CA ALA A 59 -6.50 19.62 9.65
C ALA A 59 -7.01 19.08 11.00
N THR A 60 -7.57 19.94 11.85
CA THR A 60 -8.20 19.54 13.11
C THR A 60 -9.37 18.59 12.88
N LYS A 61 -10.25 18.89 11.90
CA LYS A 61 -11.40 18.03 11.59
C LYS A 61 -11.01 16.67 11.04
N LEU A 62 -9.99 16.61 10.18
CA LEU A 62 -9.44 15.34 9.70
C LEU A 62 -8.79 14.52 10.83
N THR A 63 -8.17 15.20 11.79
CA THR A 63 -7.64 14.55 13.00
C THR A 63 -8.77 13.97 13.86
N GLU A 64 -9.87 14.70 14.03
CA GLU A 64 -11.04 14.23 14.80
C GLU A 64 -11.74 13.05 14.12
N SER A 65 -12.07 13.18 12.84
CA SER A 65 -12.92 12.24 12.09
C SER A 65 -12.15 11.04 11.54
N ALA A 66 -10.98 11.26 10.94
CA ALA A 66 -10.22 10.21 10.26
C ALA A 66 -9.02 9.71 11.07
N LYS A 67 -8.73 10.33 12.22
CA LYS A 67 -7.52 10.08 13.04
C LYS A 67 -6.23 10.26 12.25
N TRP A 68 -6.28 11.04 11.18
CA TRP A 68 -5.10 11.36 10.38
C TRP A 68 -4.35 12.53 10.99
N THR A 69 -3.04 12.40 11.11
CA THR A 69 -2.19 13.53 11.48
C THR A 69 -1.97 14.41 10.25
N VAL A 70 -2.56 15.61 10.25
CA VAL A 70 -2.42 16.59 9.16
C VAL A 70 -1.72 17.84 9.69
N VAL A 71 -0.69 18.32 8.97
CA VAL A 71 0.11 19.49 9.34
C VAL A 71 0.03 20.52 8.21
N ALA A 72 -0.36 21.75 8.53
CA ALA A 72 -0.31 22.86 7.58
C ALA A 72 1.16 23.30 7.35
N ASP A 73 1.60 23.32 6.10
CA ASP A 73 2.92 23.82 5.67
C ASP A 73 2.70 25.01 4.73
N ASN A 74 2.95 26.21 5.23
CA ASN A 74 2.83 27.44 4.44
C ASN A 74 4.05 27.59 3.51
N LYS A 75 3.83 27.46 2.20
CA LYS A 75 4.82 27.77 1.16
C LYS A 75 4.33 28.93 0.32
N ALA A 76 4.61 30.14 0.77
CA ALA A 76 4.28 31.34 0.00
C ALA A 76 5.10 31.39 -1.30
N GLY A 77 4.43 31.57 -2.43
CA GLY A 77 5.05 31.71 -3.75
C GLY A 77 4.03 32.12 -4.81
N ALA A 78 4.39 33.12 -5.63
CA ALA A 78 3.70 33.55 -6.86
C ALA A 78 2.15 33.49 -6.85
N GLY A 79 1.51 33.89 -5.73
CA GLY A 79 0.05 33.98 -5.63
C GLY A 79 -0.72 32.65 -5.71
N GLY A 80 -0.10 31.51 -5.38
CA GLY A 80 -0.75 30.19 -5.54
C GLY A 80 -0.04 29.26 -6.51
N THR A 81 0.87 29.79 -7.34
CA THR A 81 1.78 28.98 -8.15
C THR A 81 2.85 28.39 -7.25
N ILE A 82 2.67 27.11 -6.94
CA ILE A 82 3.66 26.22 -6.33
C ILE A 82 4.43 25.44 -7.39
#